data_AF-A0A7C6K8Y1-F1
#
_entry.id   AF-A0A7C6K8Y1-F1
#
_cell.length_a   1.000
_cell.length_b   1.000
_cell.length_c   1.000
_cell.angle_alpha   90.00
_cell.angle_beta   90.00
_cell.angle_gamma   90.00
#
_symmetry.space_group_name_H-M   'P 1'
#
loop_
_entity.id
_entity.type
_entity.pdbx_description
1 polymer ?
#
loop_
_entity_poly.entity_id
_entity_poly.type
_entity_poly.pdbx_seq_one_letter_code
_entity_poly.pdbx_strand_id
1 'polypeptide(L)' 'MTTMIEEKTSEIFDFIKSKSSGVTRNELVEYLNSNSGFFFSSFISLNDLLRIHILLGRLHDDGHRLMLTEEGINYLK' A
#
# COMPACT_ATOMS: atom_id res chain seq x y z
N MET A 1 -16.29 -4.55 12.01
CA MET A 1 -15.42 -5.73 12.06
C MET A 1 -14.60 -5.68 10.79
N THR A 2 -13.40 -5.14 10.88
CA THR A 2 -12.52 -4.86 9.75
C THR A 2 -11.89 -6.18 9.32
N THR A 3 -11.86 -6.48 8.02
CA THR A 3 -11.22 -7.71 7.56
C THR A 3 -9.70 -7.58 7.69
N MET A 4 -8.99 -8.70 7.87
CA MET A 4 -7.51 -8.72 7.92
C MET A 4 -6.85 -8.05 6.69
N ILE A 5 -7.56 -7.99 5.56
CA ILE A 5 -7.13 -7.32 4.34
C ILE A 5 -7.27 -5.80 4.47
N GLU A 6 -8.36 -5.32 5.05
CA GLU A 6 -8.60 -3.89 5.26
C GLU A 6 -7.60 -3.29 6.27
N GLU A 7 -7.30 -4.00 7.37
CA GLU A 7 -6.28 -3.59 8.35
C GLU A 7 -4.90 -3.43 7.68
N LYS A 8 -4.51 -4.43 6.90
CA LYS A 8 -3.27 -4.43 6.13
C LYS A 8 -3.20 -3.34 5.05
N THR A 9 -4.33 -3.02 4.45
CA THR A 9 -4.43 -1.91 3.48
C THR A 9 -4.26 -0.56 4.18
N SER A 10 -4.83 -0.42 5.39
CA SER A 10 -4.68 0.77 6.21
C SER A 10 -3.21 0.99 6.61
N GLU A 11 -2.48 -0.06 7.00
CA GLU A 11 -1.04 0.03 7.31
C GLU A 11 -0.21 0.53 6.13
N ILE A 12 -0.49 0.03 4.91
CA ILE A 12 0.17 0.51 3.69
C ILE A 12 -0.11 2.01 3.50
N PHE A 13 -1.37 2.43 3.65
CA PHE A 13 -1.74 3.82 3.46
C PHE A 13 -1.15 4.74 4.52
N ASP A 14 -1.12 4.33 5.78
CA ASP A 14 -0.49 5.10 6.86
C ASP A 14 1.01 5.27 6.62
N PHE A 15 1.70 4.22 6.16
CA PHE A 15 3.11 4.32 5.79
C PHE A 15 3.33 5.31 4.65
N ILE A 16 2.55 5.22 3.57
CA ILE A 16 2.66 6.15 2.43
C ILE A 16 2.36 7.58 2.87
N LYS A 17 1.31 7.78 3.68
CA LYS A 17 0.91 9.08 4.23
C LYS A 17 1.99 9.70 5.13
N SER A 18 2.74 8.88 5.86
CA SER A 18 3.87 9.34 6.67
C SER A 18 5.03 9.91 5.84
N LYS A 19 5.04 9.64 4.53
CA LYS A 19 6.06 10.10 3.59
C LYS A 19 5.45 11.17 2.68
N SER A 20 5.74 12.43 3.01
CA SER A 20 5.23 13.61 2.30
C SER A 20 5.54 13.66 0.80
N SER A 21 6.56 12.93 0.34
CA SER A 21 6.97 12.85 -1.05
C SER A 21 6.55 11.56 -1.76
N GLY A 22 5.71 10.73 -1.12
CA GLY A 22 5.40 9.38 -1.57
C GLY A 22 6.48 8.37 -1.18
N VAL A 23 6.30 7.11 -1.57
CA VAL A 23 7.25 6.01 -1.33
C VAL A 23 7.66 5.36 -2.63
N THR A 24 8.92 4.99 -2.75
CA THR A 24 9.33 4.10 -3.83
C THR A 24 8.78 2.70 -3.60
N ARG A 25 8.66 1.92 -4.67
CA ARG A 25 8.26 0.50 -4.55
C ARG A 25 9.19 -0.27 -3.62
N ASN A 26 10.49 0.01 -3.65
CA ASN A 26 11.48 -0.66 -2.79
C ASN A 26 11.27 -0.33 -1.31
N GLU A 27 11.06 0.95 -0.97
CA GLU A 27 10.78 1.36 0.41
C GLU A 27 9.49 0.70 0.93
N LEU A 28 8.47 0.57 0.08
CA LEU A 28 7.24 -0.12 0.44
C LEU A 28 7.48 -1.61 0.66
N VAL A 29 8.27 -2.28 -0.20
CA VAL A 29 8.64 -3.70 0.00
C VAL A 29 9.44 -3.90 1.28
N GLU A 30 10.44 -3.05 1.54
CA GLU A 30 11.24 -3.12 2.76
C GLU A 30 10.40 -2.90 4.01
N TYR A 31 9.50 -1.92 4.00
CA TYR A 31 8.57 -1.68 5.08
C TYR A 31 7.67 -2.89 5.33
N LEU A 32 7.07 -3.44 4.26
CA LEU A 32 6.18 -4.59 4.35
C LEU A 32 6.91 -5.83 4.87
N ASN A 33 8.14 -6.10 4.42
CA ASN A 33 8.96 -7.20 4.92
C ASN A 33 9.39 -7.03 6.38
N SER A 34 9.51 -5.79 6.88
CA SER A 34 10.04 -5.50 8.22
C SER A 34 8.96 -5.32 9.29
N ASN A 35 7.80 -4.77 8.93
CA ASN A 35 6.77 -4.37 9.90
C ASN A 35 5.49 -5.17 9.82
N SER A 36 5.19 -5.75 8.66
CA SER A 36 3.89 -6.36 8.45
C SER A 36 4.06 -7.86 8.25
N GLY A 37 3.22 -8.66 8.89
CA GLY A 37 3.05 -10.07 8.53
C GLY A 37 2.44 -10.24 7.14
N PHE A 38 2.72 -9.36 6.17
CA PHE A 38 2.39 -9.53 4.77
C PHE A 38 3.13 -10.75 4.24
N PHE A 39 2.36 -11.79 3.93
CA PHE A 39 2.88 -12.94 3.21
C PHE A 39 3.02 -12.54 1.73
N PHE A 40 4.16 -11.92 1.38
CA PHE A 40 4.68 -12.08 0.02
C PHE A 40 5.06 -13.55 -0.12
N SER A 41 4.09 -14.36 -0.53
CA SER A 41 4.35 -15.71 -1.00
C SER A 41 4.74 -15.64 -2.47
N SER A 42 5.28 -16.73 -3.01
CA SER A 42 5.54 -16.88 -4.45
C SER A 42 4.30 -16.64 -5.34
N PHE A 43 3.09 -16.50 -4.76
CA PHE A 43 1.82 -16.31 -5.43
C PHE A 43 1.26 -14.88 -5.40
N ILE A 44 1.77 -13.98 -4.55
CA ILE A 44 1.28 -12.59 -4.46
C ILE A 44 2.48 -11.66 -4.44
N SER A 45 2.68 -10.92 -5.52
CA SER A 45 3.70 -9.88 -5.63
C SER A 45 3.14 -8.49 -5.27
N LEU A 46 4.03 -7.51 -5.05
CA LEU A 46 3.61 -6.11 -4.89
C LEU A 46 2.85 -5.61 -6.12
N ASN A 47 3.24 -6.06 -7.31
CA ASN A 47 2.52 -5.73 -8.54
C ASN A 47 1.11 -6.34 -8.57
N ASP A 48 0.93 -7.51 -7.98
CA ASP A 48 -0.40 -8.10 -7.81
C ASP A 48 -1.21 -7.27 -6.83
N LEU A 49 -0.65 -6.86 -5.69
CA LEU A 49 -1.32 -5.94 -4.75
C LEU A 49 -1.75 -4.62 -5.40
N LEU A 50 -0.89 -4.00 -6.20
CA LEU A 50 -1.22 -2.78 -6.95
C LEU A 50 -2.31 -2.99 -7.99
N ARG A 51 -2.41 -4.21 -8.55
CA ARG A 51 -3.42 -4.59 -9.55
C ARG A 51 -4.72 -5.13 -8.95
N ILE A 52 -4.68 -5.69 -7.76
CA ILE A 52 -5.87 -6.16 -7.04
C ILE A 52 -6.63 -4.90 -6.61
N HIS A 53 -7.96 -4.92 -6.81
CA HIS A 53 -8.92 -3.82 -6.64
C HIS A 53 -8.91 -3.08 -5.29
N ILE A 54 -8.04 -3.49 -4.36
CA ILE A 54 -7.87 -2.90 -3.03
C ILE A 54 -7.05 -1.60 -3.11
N LEU A 55 -6.03 -1.52 -3.97
CA LEU A 55 -5.19 -0.31 -4.11
C LEU A 55 -5.56 0.52 -5.35
N LEU A 56 -6.34 -0.08 -6.25
CA LEU A 56 -6.78 0.52 -7.50
C LEU A 56 -7.66 1.75 -7.22
N GLY A 57 -7.30 2.90 -7.81
CA GLY A 57 -7.94 4.20 -7.55
C GLY A 57 -7.47 4.91 -6.28
N ARG A 58 -6.89 4.18 -5.32
CA ARG A 58 -6.43 4.72 -4.02
C ARG A 58 -4.94 5.10 -3.99
N LEU A 59 -4.15 4.50 -4.88
CA LEU A 59 -2.74 4.85 -5.09
C LEU A 59 -2.51 5.43 -6.50
N HIS A 60 -1.69 6.47 -6.56
CA HIS A 60 -1.11 7.02 -7.77
C HIS A 60 0.34 6.54 -7.89
N ASP A 61 0.70 5.96 -9.04
CA ASP A 61 2.07 5.58 -9.38
C ASP A 61 2.57 6.49 -10.50
N ASP A 62 3.58 7.31 -10.22
CA ASP A 62 4.19 8.22 -11.20
C ASP A 62 5.34 7.58 -12.00
N GLY A 63 5.60 6.28 -11.79
CA GLY A 63 6.70 5.51 -12.37
C GLY A 63 7.93 5.41 -11.47
N HIS A 64 8.05 6.27 -10.45
CA HIS A 64 9.13 6.26 -9.46
C HIS A 64 8.62 6.10 -8.03
N ARG A 65 7.44 6.65 -7.74
CA ARG A 65 6.85 6.74 -6.41
C ARG A 65 5.36 6.43 -6.42
N LEU A 66 4.92 5.85 -5.31
CA LEU A 66 3.55 5.59 -4.93
C LEU A 66 3.09 6.68 -3.97
N MET A 67 1.97 7.31 -4.30
CA MET A 67 1.31 8.34 -3.50
C MET A 67 -0.14 7.96 -3.25
N LEU A 68 -0.74 8.44 -2.17
CA LEU A 68 -2.19 8.31 -1.98
C LEU A 68 -2.94 9.29 -2.87
N THR A 69 -4.01 8.82 -3.49
CA THR A 69 -5.03 9.68 -4.10
C THR A 69 -5.96 10.25 -3.01
N GLU A 70 -6.83 11.18 -3.37
CA GLU A 70 -7.89 11.65 -2.45
C GLU A 70 -8.79 10.50 -1.96
N GLU A 71 -9.08 9.51 -2.81
CA GLU A 71 -9.84 8.33 -2.40
C GLU A 71 -9.07 7.49 -1.37
N GLY A 72 -7.76 7.32 -1.54
CA GLY A 72 -6.92 6.63 -0.57
C GLY A 72 -6.85 7.34 0.78
N ILE A 73 -6.81 8.68 0.77
CA ILE A 73 -6.82 9.50 2.00
C ILE A 73 -8.16 9.37 2.72
N ASN A 74 -9.28 9.36 1.99
CA ASN A 74 -10.61 9.24 2.58
C ASN A 74 -10.92 7.83 3.08
N TYR A 75 -10.27 6.81 2.55
CA TYR A 75 -10.36 5.44 3.06
C TYR A 75 -9.80 5.30 4.49
N LEU A 76 -8.87 6.17 4.89
CA LEU A 76 -8.29 6.21 6.24
C LEU A 76 -9.14 6.97 7.29
N LYS A 77 -10.29 7.56 6.90
CA LYS A 77 -11.18 8.32 7.81
C LYS A 77 -12.33 7.47 8.31
#